data_AF-A0A0W1L3E1-F1
#
_entry.id   AF-A0A0W1L3E1-F1
#
_cell.length_a   1.000
_cell.length_b   1.000
_cell.length_c   1.000
_cell.angle_alpha   90.00
_cell.angle_beta   90.00
_cell.angle_gamma   90.00
#
_symmetry.space_group_name_H-M   'P 1'
#
loop_
_entity.id
_entity.type
_entity.pdbx_description
1 polymer ?
#
loop_
_entity_poly.entity_id
_entity_poly.type
_entity_poly.pdbx_seq_one_letter_code
_entity_poly.pdbx_strand_id
1 'polypeptide(L)'
;MEETKITPAIQSNITNDLAGIKGWLILVAIGVVVAPFRLITFMLNTYPDLFTSGTWQSLTSQFGEFYNPFWAPLLISEMLFNAVFIIASMYLILLFFKKKVEFPKWYIGIAVSSLLFIIVDAFAIRLVIPDAPIFDKETNMEVIRGVITVVIWVPYMLISERVKATFVN
;
A
#
# COMPACT_ATOMS: atom_id res chain seq x y z
N MET A 1 -34.37 30.69 -7.50
CA MET A 1 -33.39 29.65 -7.88
C MET A 1 -34.19 28.40 -8.12
N GLU A 2 -34.39 28.03 -9.37
CA GLU A 2 -35.29 26.97 -9.81
C GLU A 2 -34.58 25.62 -9.61
N GLU A 3 -35.10 24.77 -8.72
CA GLU A 3 -34.62 23.39 -8.60
C GLU A 3 -34.96 22.65 -9.89
N THR A 4 -33.97 22.47 -10.75
CA THR A 4 -34.09 21.65 -11.96
C THR A 4 -34.39 20.21 -11.55
N LYS A 5 -35.67 19.82 -11.53
CA LYS A 5 -36.10 18.44 -11.28
C LYS A 5 -35.56 17.53 -12.38
N ILE A 6 -34.51 16.78 -12.05
CA ILE A 6 -33.93 15.78 -12.94
C ILE A 6 -34.90 14.59 -13.02
N THR A 7 -35.38 14.28 -14.23
CA THR A 7 -36.30 13.17 -14.48
C THR A 7 -35.63 11.82 -14.17
N PRO A 8 -36.35 10.82 -13.64
CA PRO A 8 -35.78 9.51 -13.28
C PRO A 8 -34.97 8.82 -14.40
N ALA A 9 -35.38 8.99 -15.65
CA ALA A 9 -34.68 8.46 -16.83
C ALA A 9 -33.30 9.11 -17.07
N ILE A 10 -33.15 10.40 -16.74
CA ILE A 10 -31.87 11.11 -16.85
C ILE A 10 -30.95 10.65 -15.71
N GLN A 11 -31.48 10.52 -14.50
CA GLN A 11 -30.73 10.01 -13.35
C GLN A 11 -30.22 8.58 -13.58
N SER A 12 -31.07 7.69 -14.13
CA SER A 12 -30.68 6.30 -14.43
C SER A 12 -29.62 6.21 -15.52
N ASN A 13 -29.67 7.09 -16.53
CA ASN A 13 -28.67 7.15 -17.59
C ASN A 13 -27.32 7.67 -17.07
N ILE A 14 -27.31 8.67 -16.19
CA ILE A 14 -26.09 9.17 -15.53
C ILE A 14 -25.45 8.08 -14.67
N THR A 15 -26.24 7.36 -13.86
CA THR A 15 -25.71 6.26 -13.04
C THR A 15 -25.14 5.12 -13.88
N ASN A 16 -25.75 4.82 -15.04
CA ASN A 16 -25.26 3.78 -15.94
C ASN A 16 -23.94 4.17 -16.64
N ASP A 17 -23.71 5.46 -16.93
CA ASP A 17 -22.42 5.90 -17.48
C ASP A 17 -21.30 5.92 -16.43
N LEU A 18 -21.63 6.30 -15.20
CA LEU A 18 -20.71 6.31 -14.07
C LEU A 18 -20.32 4.90 -13.62
N ALA A 19 -21.21 3.92 -13.70
CA ALA A 19 -20.93 2.56 -13.27
C ALA A 19 -19.83 1.87 -14.11
N GLY A 20 -18.87 1.25 -13.42
CA GLY A 20 -17.85 0.40 -14.03
C GLY A 20 -16.44 0.98 -13.99
N ILE A 21 -15.48 0.16 -14.41
CA ILE A 21 -14.05 0.47 -14.38
C ILE A 21 -13.71 1.35 -15.59
N LYS A 22 -13.84 2.67 -15.42
CA LYS A 22 -13.55 3.68 -16.44
C LYS A 22 -12.84 4.89 -15.84
N GLY A 23 -12.25 5.74 -16.69
CA GLY A 23 -11.58 6.97 -16.27
C GLY A 23 -10.49 6.70 -15.23
N TRP A 24 -10.49 7.45 -14.14
CA TRP A 24 -9.50 7.32 -13.06
C TRP A 24 -9.48 5.94 -12.39
N LEU A 25 -10.56 5.15 -12.46
CA LEU A 25 -10.54 3.76 -11.96
C LEU A 25 -9.62 2.84 -12.77
N ILE A 26 -9.26 3.20 -14.01
CA ILE A 26 -8.29 2.44 -14.80
C ILE A 26 -6.90 2.56 -14.18
N LEU A 27 -6.52 3.77 -13.73
CA LEU A 27 -5.25 3.99 -13.03
C LEU A 27 -5.20 3.23 -11.70
N VAL A 28 -6.32 3.24 -10.96
CA VAL A 28 -6.46 2.43 -9.74
C VAL A 28 -6.31 0.94 -10.07
N ALA A 29 -6.95 0.44 -11.13
CA ALA A 29 -6.88 -0.96 -11.53
C ALA A 29 -5.43 -1.39 -11.78
N ILE A 30 -4.68 -0.57 -12.54
CA ILE A 30 -3.26 -0.82 -12.82
C ILE A 30 -2.47 -0.88 -11.50
N GLY A 31 -2.66 0.12 -10.62
CA GLY A 31 -1.97 0.15 -9.33
C GLY A 31 -2.27 -1.07 -8.45
N VAL A 32 -3.54 -1.45 -8.34
CA VAL A 32 -4.00 -2.60 -7.55
C VAL A 32 -3.43 -3.92 -8.09
N VAL A 33 -3.38 -4.09 -9.41
CA VAL A 33 -2.84 -5.31 -10.04
C VAL A 33 -1.31 -5.36 -9.93
N VAL A 34 -0.61 -4.25 -10.16
CA VAL A 34 0.86 -4.22 -10.18
C VAL A 34 1.47 -4.32 -8.78
N ALA A 35 0.80 -3.80 -7.75
CA ALA A 35 1.31 -3.74 -6.38
C ALA A 35 1.84 -5.09 -5.82
N PRO A 36 1.09 -6.20 -5.83
CA PRO A 36 1.60 -7.48 -5.30
C PRO A 36 2.83 -7.98 -6.05
N PHE A 37 2.86 -7.87 -7.38
CA PHE A 37 4.02 -8.32 -8.16
C PHE A 37 5.27 -7.51 -7.85
N ARG A 38 5.13 -6.18 -7.74
CA ARG A 38 6.25 -5.30 -7.35
C ARG A 38 6.79 -5.70 -5.96
N LEU A 39 5.90 -5.94 -5.00
CA LEU A 39 6.29 -6.31 -3.65
C LEU A 39 6.94 -7.71 -3.59
N ILE A 40 6.41 -8.68 -4.33
CA ILE A 40 7.02 -10.01 -4.47
C ILE A 40 8.43 -9.90 -5.09
N THR A 41 8.59 -9.12 -6.17
CA THR A 41 9.91 -8.94 -6.78
C THR A 41 10.91 -8.28 -5.85
N PHE A 42 10.46 -7.32 -5.03
CA PHE A 42 11.31 -6.73 -3.98
C PHE A 42 11.76 -7.80 -2.98
N MET A 43 10.82 -8.58 -2.41
CA MET A 43 11.15 -9.61 -1.42
C MET A 43 12.12 -10.67 -1.98
N LEU A 44 11.92 -11.10 -3.22
CA LEU A 44 12.76 -12.12 -3.87
C LEU A 44 14.16 -11.63 -4.23
N ASN A 45 14.36 -10.32 -4.38
CA ASN A 45 15.66 -9.75 -4.70
C ASN A 45 16.43 -9.31 -3.43
N THR A 46 15.71 -8.88 -2.39
CA THR A 46 16.33 -8.31 -1.18
C THR A 46 16.65 -9.36 -0.13
N TYR A 47 15.71 -10.24 0.22
CA TYR A 47 15.86 -11.12 1.39
C TYR A 47 16.73 -12.37 1.19
N PRO A 48 16.84 -13.00 0.01
CA PRO A 48 17.69 -14.19 -0.11
C PRO A 48 19.14 -13.93 0.24
N ASP A 49 19.69 -12.78 -0.18
CA ASP A 49 21.08 -12.43 0.07
C ASP A 49 21.40 -12.31 1.57
N LEU A 50 20.43 -11.83 2.37
CA LEU A 50 20.54 -11.76 3.83
C LEU A 50 20.93 -13.11 4.45
N PHE A 51 20.37 -14.21 3.93
CA PHE A 51 20.58 -15.56 4.46
C PHE A 51 21.73 -16.32 3.82
N THR A 52 22.20 -15.90 2.63
CA THR A 52 23.28 -16.60 1.90
C THR A 52 24.65 -15.94 2.04
N SER A 53 24.71 -14.63 2.27
CA SER A 53 25.96 -13.86 2.33
C SER A 53 26.68 -13.92 3.69
N GLY A 54 26.03 -14.47 4.73
CA GLY A 54 26.51 -14.38 6.11
C GLY A 54 26.07 -13.10 6.84
N THR A 55 25.37 -12.20 6.15
CA THR A 55 24.86 -10.93 6.72
C THR A 55 23.95 -11.18 7.92
N TRP A 56 23.03 -12.15 7.83
CA TRP A 56 22.18 -12.54 8.95
C TRP A 56 22.99 -12.86 10.21
N GLN A 57 24.03 -13.67 10.08
CA GLN A 57 24.89 -14.06 11.21
C GLN A 57 25.68 -12.85 11.75
N SER A 58 26.18 -11.99 10.88
CA SER A 58 26.92 -10.78 11.28
C SER A 58 26.06 -9.81 12.09
N LEU A 59 24.77 -9.67 11.76
CA LEU A 59 23.83 -8.78 12.44
C LEU A 59 23.20 -9.39 13.69
N THR A 60 22.95 -10.70 13.72
CA THR A 60 22.07 -11.34 14.73
C THR A 60 22.76 -12.28 15.70
N SER A 61 23.98 -12.74 15.40
CA SER A 61 24.76 -13.57 16.31
C SER A 61 25.44 -12.71 17.38
N GLN A 62 25.46 -13.15 18.63
CA GLN A 62 26.19 -12.47 19.72
C GLN A 62 27.70 -12.30 19.45
N PHE A 63 28.25 -13.08 18.52
CA PHE A 63 29.65 -13.00 18.08
C PHE A 63 29.81 -12.32 16.70
N GLY A 64 28.73 -11.77 16.15
CA GLY A 64 28.73 -11.07 14.87
C GLY A 64 29.34 -9.67 14.98
N GLU A 65 29.96 -9.20 13.89
CA GLU A 65 30.67 -7.92 13.85
C GLU A 65 29.75 -6.73 14.13
N PHE A 66 28.51 -6.79 13.65
CA PHE A 66 27.52 -5.72 13.75
C PHE A 66 26.34 -6.11 14.64
N TYR A 67 26.60 -6.98 15.63
CA TYR A 67 25.56 -7.52 16.49
C TYR A 67 24.75 -6.43 17.21
N ASN A 68 23.43 -6.52 17.09
CA ASN A 68 22.49 -5.81 17.93
C ASN A 68 21.25 -6.71 18.17
N PRO A 69 20.76 -6.82 19.41
CA PRO A 69 19.62 -7.69 19.73
C PRO A 69 18.33 -7.32 18.98
N PHE A 70 18.20 -6.10 18.46
CA PHE A 70 17.03 -5.64 17.71
C PHE A 70 17.08 -5.97 16.22
N TRP A 71 18.22 -6.42 15.65
CA TRP A 71 18.30 -6.76 14.23
C TRP A 71 17.36 -7.88 13.81
N ALA A 72 17.39 -9.02 14.53
CA ALA A 72 16.54 -10.16 14.16
C ALA A 72 15.04 -9.82 14.29
N PRO A 73 14.56 -9.23 15.41
CA PRO A 73 13.16 -8.80 15.50
C PRO A 73 12.75 -7.82 14.41
N LEU A 74 13.60 -6.83 14.08
CA LEU A 74 13.30 -5.81 13.06
C LEU A 74 13.15 -6.46 11.68
N LEU A 75 14.16 -7.21 11.23
CA LEU A 75 14.15 -7.87 9.91
C LEU A 75 13.00 -8.88 9.78
N ILE A 76 12.72 -9.68 10.82
CA ILE A 76 11.60 -10.62 10.83
C ILE A 76 10.26 -9.87 10.74
N SER A 77 10.12 -8.78 11.49
CA SER A 77 8.90 -7.98 11.45
C SER A 77 8.68 -7.37 10.07
N GLU A 78 9.73 -6.85 9.43
CA GLU A 78 9.66 -6.28 8.08
C GLU A 78 9.23 -7.32 7.04
N MET A 79 9.87 -8.50 7.05
CA MET A 79 9.49 -9.62 6.18
C MET A 79 8.04 -10.06 6.40
N LEU A 80 7.60 -10.14 7.65
CA LEU A 80 6.23 -10.51 8.00
C LEU A 80 5.21 -9.47 7.53
N PHE A 81 5.49 -8.18 7.75
CA PHE A 81 4.63 -7.09 7.28
C PHE A 81 4.52 -7.13 5.75
N ASN A 82 5.63 -7.26 5.04
CA ASN A 82 5.62 -7.37 3.58
C ASN A 82 4.81 -8.59 3.09
N ALA A 83 4.94 -9.74 3.75
CA ALA A 83 4.13 -10.92 3.43
C ALA A 83 2.62 -10.68 3.65
N VAL A 84 2.24 -10.03 4.75
CA VAL A 84 0.85 -9.64 5.02
C VAL A 84 0.34 -8.66 3.96
N PHE A 85 1.14 -7.69 3.54
CA PHE A 85 0.77 -6.75 2.49
C PHE A 85 0.61 -7.40 1.11
N ILE A 86 1.39 -8.44 0.78
CA ILE A 86 1.16 -9.24 -0.41
C ILE A 86 -0.22 -9.90 -0.35
N ILE A 87 -0.55 -10.56 0.77
CA ILE A 87 -1.87 -11.21 0.93
C ILE A 87 -3.00 -10.17 0.85
N ALA A 88 -2.85 -9.03 1.54
CA ALA A 88 -3.84 -7.95 1.54
C ALA A 88 -4.04 -7.35 0.14
N SER A 89 -2.96 -7.17 -0.63
CA SER A 89 -3.04 -6.66 -2.00
C SER A 89 -3.68 -7.67 -2.98
N MET A 90 -3.40 -8.97 -2.82
CA MET A 90 -4.10 -10.02 -3.57
C MET A 90 -5.60 -10.05 -3.24
N TYR A 91 -5.96 -9.90 -1.96
CA TYR A 91 -7.36 -9.76 -1.55
C TYR A 91 -8.02 -8.50 -2.14
N LEU A 92 -7.27 -7.39 -2.21
CA LEU A 92 -7.75 -6.14 -2.79
C LEU A 92 -8.07 -6.27 -4.29
N ILE A 93 -7.30 -7.06 -5.05
CA ILE A 93 -7.61 -7.43 -6.44
C ILE A 93 -8.98 -8.11 -6.52
N LEU A 94 -9.24 -9.08 -5.63
CA LEU A 94 -10.53 -9.79 -5.60
C LEU A 94 -11.69 -8.84 -5.32
N LEU A 95 -11.55 -7.96 -4.32
CA LEU A 95 -12.57 -6.96 -4.01
C LEU A 95 -12.81 -6.00 -5.18
N PHE A 96 -11.74 -5.58 -5.85
CA PHE A 96 -11.80 -4.66 -6.97
C PHE A 96 -12.61 -5.22 -8.14
N PHE A 97 -12.22 -6.41 -8.64
CA PHE A 97 -12.87 -7.00 -9.82
C PHE A 97 -14.26 -7.58 -9.52
N LYS A 98 -14.51 -8.01 -8.28
CA LYS A 98 -15.86 -8.36 -7.83
C LYS A 98 -16.73 -7.14 -7.52
N LYS A 99 -16.18 -5.92 -7.65
CA LYS A 99 -16.89 -4.65 -7.42
C LYS A 99 -17.54 -4.57 -6.04
N LYS A 100 -16.82 -5.08 -5.03
CA LYS A 100 -17.32 -5.21 -3.67
C LYS A 100 -17.37 -3.89 -2.94
N VAL A 101 -18.43 -3.63 -2.17
CA VAL A 101 -18.62 -2.41 -1.37
C VAL A 101 -17.48 -2.16 -0.37
N GLU A 102 -16.76 -3.21 0.04
CA GLU A 102 -15.64 -3.09 0.97
C GLU A 102 -14.34 -2.60 0.29
N PHE A 103 -14.25 -2.66 -1.04
CA PHE A 103 -13.02 -2.30 -1.77
C PHE A 103 -12.46 -0.92 -1.38
N PRO A 104 -13.24 0.19 -1.40
CA PRO A 104 -12.69 1.51 -1.09
C PRO A 104 -12.12 1.58 0.32
N LYS A 105 -12.76 0.93 1.30
CA LYS A 105 -12.30 0.92 2.70
C LYS A 105 -10.99 0.16 2.84
N TRP A 106 -10.87 -1.02 2.23
CA TRP A 106 -9.64 -1.81 2.23
C TRP A 106 -8.51 -1.10 1.49
N TYR A 107 -8.79 -0.47 0.35
CA TYR A 107 -7.80 0.32 -0.38
C TYR A 107 -7.22 1.43 0.50
N ILE A 108 -8.08 2.21 1.16
CA ILE A 108 -7.65 3.30 2.06
C ILE A 108 -6.84 2.73 3.23
N GLY A 109 -7.33 1.66 3.86
CA GLY A 109 -6.64 1.00 4.97
C GLY A 109 -5.23 0.57 4.59
N ILE A 110 -5.07 -0.07 3.44
CA ILE A 110 -3.76 -0.51 2.93
C ILE A 110 -2.86 0.69 2.63
N ALA A 111 -3.35 1.71 1.92
CA ALA A 111 -2.56 2.88 1.53
C ALA A 111 -2.07 3.68 2.75
N VAL A 112 -2.92 3.89 3.75
CA VAL A 112 -2.55 4.58 4.99
C VAL A 112 -1.60 3.71 5.81
N SER A 113 -1.90 2.42 5.96
CA SER A 113 -1.04 1.50 6.71
C SER A 113 0.34 1.36 6.08
N SER A 114 0.47 1.36 4.75
CA SER A 114 1.79 1.33 4.09
C SER A 114 2.60 2.59 4.38
N LEU A 115 1.97 3.76 4.36
CA LEU A 115 2.66 5.01 4.67
C LEU A 115 3.10 5.05 6.13
N LEU A 116 2.23 4.63 7.05
CA LEU A 116 2.58 4.54 8.47
C LEU A 116 3.69 3.53 8.71
N PHE A 117 3.67 2.38 8.02
CA PHE A 117 4.72 1.38 8.11
C PHE A 117 6.08 1.94 7.69
N ILE A 118 6.18 2.62 6.54
CA ILE A 118 7.43 3.26 6.08
C ILE A 118 7.96 4.23 7.14
N ILE A 119 7.08 5.03 7.75
CA ILE A 119 7.49 5.98 8.79
C ILE A 119 7.99 5.22 10.03
N VAL A 120 7.22 4.25 10.53
CA VAL A 120 7.59 3.47 11.72
C VAL A 120 8.92 2.74 11.51
N ASP A 121 9.11 2.13 10.35
CA ASP A 121 10.33 1.41 9.99
C ASP A 121 11.56 2.34 9.94
N ALA A 122 11.40 3.52 9.34
CA ALA A 122 12.42 4.56 9.31
C ALA A 122 12.84 5.03 10.72
N PHE A 123 11.94 5.04 11.70
CA PHE A 123 12.30 5.31 13.10
C PHE A 123 12.90 4.08 13.79
N ALA A 124 12.43 2.88 13.47
CA ALA A 124 12.87 1.62 14.07
C ALA A 124 14.35 1.33 13.79
N ILE A 125 14.90 1.78 12.66
CA ILE A 125 16.31 1.61 12.33
C ILE A 125 17.25 2.22 13.39
N ARG A 126 16.82 3.23 14.15
CA ARG A 126 17.62 3.83 15.23
C ARG A 126 17.80 2.91 16.44
N LEU A 127 16.99 1.86 16.56
CA LEU A 127 17.19 0.82 17.59
C LEU A 127 18.46 0.01 17.33
N VAL A 128 18.88 -0.08 16.07
CA VAL A 128 20.06 -0.84 15.64
C VAL A 128 21.23 0.06 15.25
N ILE A 129 20.96 1.23 14.67
CA ILE A 129 21.97 2.22 14.28
C ILE A 129 21.53 3.60 14.80
N PRO A 130 21.91 3.99 16.04
CA PRO A 130 21.37 5.19 16.70
C PRO A 130 21.57 6.50 15.93
N ASP A 131 22.72 6.63 15.26
CA ASP A 131 23.09 7.84 14.51
C ASP A 131 22.62 7.82 13.05
N ALA A 132 21.86 6.79 12.64
CA ALA A 132 21.34 6.71 11.28
C ALA A 132 20.41 7.89 10.97
N PRO A 133 20.50 8.45 9.75
CA PRO A 133 19.52 9.39 9.26
C PRO A 133 18.16 8.66 9.15
N ILE A 134 17.13 9.18 9.81
CA ILE A 134 15.76 8.61 9.73
C ILE A 134 15.23 8.70 8.30
N PHE A 135 15.53 9.81 7.63
CA PHE A 135 15.05 10.09 6.30
C PHE A 135 16.24 10.30 5.37
N ASP A 136 16.83 9.20 4.91
CA ASP A 136 17.78 9.26 3.81
C ASP A 136 17.06 9.55 2.46
N LYS A 137 17.80 9.55 1.36
CA LYS A 137 17.23 9.85 0.04
C LYS A 137 16.16 8.84 -0.39
N GLU A 138 16.37 7.55 -0.07
CA GLU A 138 15.48 6.48 -0.48
C GLU A 138 14.18 6.53 0.33
N THR A 139 14.29 6.55 1.67
CA THR A 139 13.15 6.68 2.58
C THR A 139 12.33 7.93 2.29
N ASN A 140 12.98 9.08 2.04
CA ASN A 140 12.26 10.31 1.67
C ASN A 140 11.42 10.13 0.41
N MET A 141 11.96 9.46 -0.61
CA MET A 141 11.25 9.25 -1.86
C MET A 141 10.06 8.29 -1.67
N GLU A 142 10.20 7.28 -0.83
CA GLU A 142 9.09 6.37 -0.48
C GLU A 142 7.98 7.08 0.29
N VAL A 143 8.34 7.89 1.29
CA VAL A 143 7.39 8.70 2.07
C VAL A 143 6.64 9.67 1.15
N ILE A 144 7.34 10.40 0.26
CA ILE A 144 6.71 11.33 -0.68
C ILE A 144 5.72 10.58 -1.59
N ARG A 145 6.11 9.43 -2.15
CA ARG A 145 5.21 8.61 -2.99
C ARG A 145 4.01 8.10 -2.20
N GLY A 146 4.19 7.70 -0.94
CA GLY A 146 3.13 7.28 -0.06
C GLY A 146 2.14 8.41 0.26
N VAL A 147 2.65 9.61 0.59
CA VAL A 147 1.84 10.80 0.84
C VAL A 147 1.05 11.19 -0.41
N ILE A 148 1.67 11.24 -1.59
CA ILE A 148 0.98 11.53 -2.86
C ILE A 148 -0.14 10.50 -3.09
N THR A 149 0.15 9.22 -2.86
CA THR A 149 -0.84 8.14 -3.00
C THR A 149 -2.04 8.37 -2.07
N VAL A 150 -1.78 8.65 -0.79
CA VAL A 150 -2.84 8.89 0.19
C VAL A 150 -3.65 10.14 -0.16
N VAL A 151 -2.99 11.26 -0.45
CA VAL A 151 -3.65 12.55 -0.72
C VAL A 151 -4.49 12.53 -1.99
N ILE A 152 -4.08 11.80 -3.02
CA ILE A 152 -4.84 11.70 -4.27
C ILE A 152 -5.95 10.66 -4.15
N TRP A 153 -5.61 9.45 -3.74
CA TRP A 153 -6.51 8.32 -3.89
C TRP A 153 -7.49 8.18 -2.73
N VAL A 154 -7.15 8.57 -1.51
CA VAL A 154 -8.10 8.47 -0.39
C VAL A 154 -9.32 9.38 -0.61
N PRO A 155 -9.18 10.67 -0.96
CA PRO A 155 -10.34 11.50 -1.29
C PRO A 155 -11.12 10.96 -2.48
N TYR A 156 -10.42 10.47 -3.52
CA TYR A 156 -11.08 9.86 -4.68
C TYR A 156 -11.94 8.66 -4.27
N MET A 157 -11.45 7.77 -3.40
CA MET A 157 -12.19 6.61 -2.91
C MET A 157 -13.41 6.99 -2.06
N LEU A 158 -13.35 8.08 -1.30
CA LEU A 158 -14.43 8.51 -0.40
C LEU A 158 -15.51 9.33 -1.11
N ILE A 159 -15.11 10.20 -2.03
CA ILE A 159 -15.97 11.27 -2.56
C ILE A 159 -16.54 10.89 -3.92
N SER A 160 -15.76 10.23 -4.79
CA SER A 160 -16.09 9.99 -6.20
C SER A 160 -17.43 9.27 -6.39
N GLU A 161 -18.33 9.88 -7.15
CA GLU A 161 -19.59 9.26 -7.57
C GLU A 161 -19.37 8.00 -8.39
N ARG A 162 -18.31 7.97 -9.20
CA ARG A 162 -17.92 6.80 -9.99
C ARG A 162 -17.54 5.61 -9.11
N VAL A 163 -16.81 5.86 -8.01
CA VAL A 163 -16.45 4.79 -7.06
C VAL A 163 -17.72 4.25 -6.42
N LYS A 164 -18.61 5.13 -5.92
CA LYS A 164 -19.89 4.75 -5.31
C LYS A 164 -20.80 3.99 -6.27
N ALA A 165 -20.85 4.38 -7.54
CA ALA A 165 -21.63 3.70 -8.58
C ALA A 165 -21.01 2.36 -9.04
N THR A 166 -19.70 2.17 -8.85
CA THR A 166 -19.01 0.95 -9.32
C THR A 166 -18.97 -0.14 -8.26
N PHE A 167 -18.71 0.19 -7.00
CA PHE A 167 -18.51 -0.77 -5.91
C PHE A 167 -19.78 -0.93 -5.08
N VAL A 168 -20.72 -1.73 -5.59
CA VAL A 168 -22.08 -1.88 -5.03
C VAL A 168 -22.45 -3.32 -4.69
N ASN A 169 -21.59 -4.29 -4.99
CA ASN A 169 -21.83 -5.73 -4.80
C ASN A 169 -21.41 -6.26 -3.42
#